data_AF-A0A0F9FT26-F1
#
_entry.id   AF-A0A0F9FT26-F1
#
_cell.length_a   1.000
_cell.length_b   1.000
_cell.length_c   1.000
_cell.angle_alpha   90.00
_cell.angle_beta   90.00
_cell.angle_gamma   90.00
#
_symmetry.space_group_name_H-M   'P 1'
#
loop_
_entity.id
_entity.type
_entity.pdbx_description
1 polymer ?
#
loop_
_entity_poly.entity_id
_entity_poly.type
_entity_poly.pdbx_seq_one_letter_code
_entity_poly.pdbx_strand_id
1 'polypeptide(L)'
;IALKEFNAADTLNDGDIITIATVAGVNPISGDAWEAAQLRQFVVTADATADGSGDMTVSISPKIYSKDANEDFLPIQTVVDLPAVGDEVTIVTGASGAKHAQNLIFRPEAFALTMVPFERPRSAGQSVSWAQATDEQLGLSITIADGFDIDNYRETTRADILYGWDTIQPEYAVRVTG
;
A
#
# COMPACT_ATOMS: atom_id res chain seq x y z
N ILE A 1 -3.16 -13.35 9.79
CA ILE A 1 -2.41 -14.46 10.43
C ILE A 1 -2.35 -14.21 11.93
N ALA A 2 -2.43 -15.25 12.76
CA ALA A 2 -2.21 -15.13 14.20
C ALA A 2 -0.73 -15.41 14.48
N LEU A 3 -0.04 -14.46 15.11
CA LEU A 3 1.35 -14.58 15.53
C LEU A 3 1.41 -14.71 17.06
N LYS A 4 2.43 -15.40 17.55
CA LYS A 4 2.64 -15.67 18.98
C LYS A 4 4.08 -15.40 19.36
N GLU A 5 4.36 -15.41 20.66
CA GLU A 5 5.70 -15.29 21.24
C GLU A 5 6.36 -13.90 21.08
N PHE A 6 5.55 -12.86 20.85
CA PHE A 6 6.00 -11.47 20.95
C PHE A 6 6.02 -11.03 22.43
N ASN A 7 6.75 -9.98 22.77
CA ASN A 7 6.61 -9.41 24.10
C ASN A 7 5.28 -8.66 24.21
N ALA A 8 4.72 -8.61 25.43
CA ALA A 8 3.51 -7.84 25.67
C ALA A 8 3.70 -6.37 25.25
N ALA A 9 2.72 -5.84 24.51
CA ALA A 9 2.72 -4.50 23.92
C ALA A 9 3.70 -4.26 22.75
N ASP A 10 4.42 -5.29 22.26
CA ASP A 10 5.10 -5.18 20.97
C ASP A 10 4.08 -4.88 19.88
N THR A 11 4.41 -3.94 18.99
CA THR A 11 3.51 -3.46 17.95
C THR A 11 4.17 -3.57 16.58
N LEU A 12 3.49 -4.22 15.64
CA LEU A 12 3.78 -4.16 14.22
C LEU A 12 2.91 -3.06 13.61
N ASN A 13 3.52 -2.15 12.88
CA ASN A 13 2.82 -1.02 12.27
C ASN A 13 2.47 -1.35 10.81
N ASP A 14 1.49 -0.64 10.28
CA ASP A 14 1.17 -0.65 8.86
C ASP A 14 2.41 -0.32 8.01
N GLY A 15 2.66 -1.15 7.00
CA GLY A 15 3.81 -1.05 6.11
C GLY A 15 5.08 -1.77 6.59
N ASP A 16 5.09 -2.40 7.77
CA ASP A 16 6.19 -3.28 8.19
C ASP A 16 6.27 -4.53 7.30
N ILE A 17 7.49 -5.01 7.03
CA ILE A 17 7.73 -6.20 6.21
C ILE A 17 8.19 -7.35 7.08
N ILE A 18 7.46 -8.47 7.02
CA ILE A 18 7.77 -9.69 7.74
C ILE A 18 8.05 -10.85 6.78
N THR A 19 8.90 -11.77 7.21
CA THR A 19 9.07 -13.10 6.61
C THR A 19 8.77 -14.15 7.67
N ILE A 20 8.21 -15.27 7.23
CA ILE A 20 7.93 -16.42 8.11
C ILE A 20 8.89 -17.53 7.70
N ALA A 21 9.55 -18.16 8.67
CA ALA A 21 10.41 -19.31 8.43
C ALA A 21 9.64 -20.39 7.63
N THR A 22 10.35 -21.15 6.79
CA THR A 22 9.80 -22.22 5.92
C THR A 22 8.86 -21.77 4.80
N VAL A 23 8.27 -20.58 4.87
CA VAL A 23 7.31 -20.06 3.87
C VAL A 23 8.04 -19.42 2.68
N ALA A 24 8.43 -20.26 1.71
CA ALA A 24 9.06 -19.81 0.46
C ALA A 24 8.02 -19.28 -0.55
N GLY A 25 8.41 -18.29 -1.35
CA GLY A 25 7.58 -17.76 -2.44
C GLY A 25 7.55 -18.68 -3.67
N VAL A 26 6.47 -18.60 -4.46
CA VAL A 26 6.36 -19.31 -5.75
C VAL A 26 6.37 -18.37 -6.95
N ASN A 27 6.82 -18.90 -8.09
CA ASN A 27 6.64 -18.26 -9.38
C ASN A 27 5.16 -18.34 -9.80
N PRO A 28 4.49 -17.21 -10.08
CA PRO A 28 3.07 -17.21 -10.43
C PRO A 28 2.74 -17.93 -11.75
N ILE A 29 3.73 -18.16 -12.63
CA ILE A 29 3.50 -18.86 -13.91
C ILE A 29 3.74 -20.37 -13.77
N SER A 30 4.88 -20.78 -13.21
CA SER A 30 5.24 -22.21 -13.15
C SER A 30 4.75 -22.91 -11.89
N GLY A 31 4.44 -22.16 -10.83
CA GLY A 31 4.12 -22.70 -9.51
C GLY A 31 5.33 -23.27 -8.76
N ASP A 32 6.53 -23.19 -9.33
CA ASP A 32 7.75 -23.66 -8.68
C ASP A 32 8.19 -22.68 -7.59
N ALA A 33 8.86 -23.21 -6.59
CA ALA A 33 9.54 -22.40 -5.57
C ALA A 33 10.53 -21.43 -6.22
N TRP A 34 10.68 -20.24 -5.63
CA TRP A 34 11.75 -19.31 -6.02
C TRP A 34 13.13 -19.97 -5.85
N GLU A 35 14.09 -19.51 -6.64
CA GLU A 35 15.47 -20.01 -6.57
C GLU A 35 16.01 -19.88 -5.13
N ALA A 36 16.75 -20.89 -4.67
CA ALA A 36 17.29 -21.00 -3.32
C ALA A 36 16.25 -20.98 -2.17
N ALA A 37 14.97 -21.28 -2.45
CA ALA A 37 13.91 -21.30 -1.43
C ALA A 37 13.80 -19.98 -0.65
N GLN A 38 13.93 -18.86 -1.36
CA GLN A 38 13.79 -17.54 -0.77
C GLN A 38 12.42 -17.37 -0.09
N LEU A 39 12.46 -16.93 1.17
CA LEU A 39 11.26 -16.68 1.98
C LEU A 39 10.42 -15.56 1.35
N ARG A 40 9.10 -15.75 1.36
CA ARG A 40 8.17 -14.74 0.88
C ARG A 40 8.11 -13.58 1.87
N GLN A 41 8.21 -12.37 1.36
CA GLN A 41 7.98 -11.14 2.14
C GLN A 41 6.49 -10.78 2.15
N PHE A 42 6.01 -10.40 3.32
CA PHE A 42 4.63 -9.96 3.55
C PHE A 42 4.62 -8.55 4.14
N VAL A 43 3.76 -7.69 3.63
CA VAL A 43 3.51 -6.35 4.15
C VAL A 43 2.36 -6.41 5.13
N VAL A 44 2.57 -5.88 6.34
CA VAL A 44 1.51 -5.64 7.32
C VAL A 44 0.62 -4.51 6.82
N THR A 45 -0.70 -4.70 6.78
CA THR A 45 -1.66 -3.73 6.21
C THR A 45 -2.46 -2.95 7.25
N ALA A 46 -2.21 -3.20 8.54
CA ALA A 46 -2.86 -2.55 9.66
C ALA A 46 -2.03 -2.73 10.93
N ASP A 47 -2.01 -1.71 11.80
CA ASP A 47 -1.34 -1.78 13.08
C ASP A 47 -1.89 -2.94 13.93
N ALA A 48 -1.00 -3.72 14.51
CA ALA A 48 -1.32 -4.83 15.37
C ALA A 48 -0.42 -4.81 16.60
N THR A 49 -1.03 -4.88 17.79
CA THR A 49 -0.32 -4.90 19.07
C THR A 49 -0.53 -6.25 19.75
N ALA A 50 0.56 -6.82 20.27
CA ALA A 50 0.53 -8.06 21.05
C ALA A 50 -0.17 -7.86 22.40
N ASP A 51 -1.02 -8.82 22.75
CA ASP A 51 -1.73 -8.84 24.02
C ASP A 51 -0.81 -9.20 25.20
N GLY A 52 -1.38 -9.30 26.41
CA GLY A 52 -0.63 -9.65 27.61
C GLY A 52 -0.01 -11.07 27.60
N SER A 53 -0.38 -11.91 26.64
CA SER A 53 0.16 -13.25 26.41
C SER A 53 1.14 -13.30 25.23
N GLY A 54 1.39 -12.17 24.56
CA GLY A 54 2.30 -12.10 23.41
C GLY A 54 1.64 -12.56 22.10
N ASP A 55 0.31 -12.68 22.07
CA ASP A 55 -0.44 -13.08 20.89
C ASP A 55 -0.93 -11.84 20.12
N MET A 56 -0.88 -11.86 18.78
CA MET A 56 -1.38 -10.79 17.93
C MET A 56 -2.02 -11.32 16.64
N THR A 57 -3.03 -10.63 16.13
CA THR A 57 -3.62 -10.92 14.81
C THR A 57 -3.21 -9.85 13.81
N VAL A 58 -2.49 -10.26 12.77
CA VAL A 58 -1.90 -9.37 11.77
C VAL A 58 -2.58 -9.56 10.42
N SER A 59 -2.98 -8.46 9.80
CA SER A 59 -3.44 -8.46 8.41
C SER A 59 -2.25 -8.28 7.48
N ILE A 60 -2.12 -9.15 6.48
CA ILE A 60 -0.95 -9.20 5.60
C ILE A 60 -1.33 -9.20 4.13
N SER A 61 -0.45 -8.64 3.30
CA SER A 61 -0.50 -8.70 1.84
C SER A 61 0.87 -9.14 1.28
N PRO A 62 0.93 -10.05 0.30
CA PRO A 62 -0.17 -10.79 -0.31
C PRO A 62 -0.77 -11.84 0.64
N LYS A 63 -1.99 -12.30 0.36
CA LYS A 63 -2.60 -13.41 1.11
C LYS A 63 -1.82 -14.71 0.89
N ILE A 64 -1.81 -15.57 1.90
CA ILE A 64 -1.14 -16.87 1.86
C ILE A 64 -2.05 -17.88 1.18
N TYR A 65 -1.58 -18.42 0.05
CA TYR A 65 -2.21 -19.50 -0.70
C TYR A 65 -1.15 -20.55 -1.04
N SER A 66 -1.40 -21.81 -0.66
CA SER A 66 -0.56 -22.96 -0.97
C SER A 66 -1.43 -24.07 -1.57
N LYS A 67 -0.82 -24.91 -2.41
CA LYS A 67 -1.45 -26.14 -2.93
C LYS A 67 -1.91 -27.08 -1.81
N ASP A 68 -1.23 -27.07 -0.66
CA ASP A 68 -1.54 -27.93 0.47
C ASP A 68 -2.78 -27.50 1.26
N ALA A 69 -3.26 -26.26 1.04
CA ALA A 69 -4.48 -25.76 1.67
C ALA A 69 -5.75 -26.44 1.14
N ASN A 70 -5.67 -27.21 0.04
CA ASN A 70 -6.82 -27.85 -0.62
C ASN A 70 -7.96 -26.88 -0.99
N GLU A 71 -7.68 -25.58 -1.01
CA GLU A 71 -8.57 -24.55 -1.55
C GLU A 71 -8.38 -24.51 -3.08
N ASP A 72 -9.47 -24.53 -3.84
CA ASP A 72 -9.56 -24.70 -5.32
C ASP A 72 -8.83 -23.62 -6.16
N PHE A 73 -7.52 -23.44 -5.99
CA PHE A 73 -6.81 -22.30 -6.56
C PHE A 73 -5.31 -22.54 -6.82
N LEU A 74 -4.99 -23.53 -7.66
CA LEU A 74 -3.65 -23.65 -8.27
C LEU A 74 -3.17 -22.39 -9.04
N PRO A 75 -4.00 -21.57 -9.71
CA PRO A 75 -3.49 -20.44 -10.48
C PRO A 75 -3.14 -19.18 -9.65
N ILE A 76 -3.47 -19.13 -8.35
CA ILE A 76 -3.17 -17.96 -7.48
C ILE A 76 -2.30 -18.32 -6.28
N GLN A 77 -1.54 -19.42 -6.38
CA GLN A 77 -0.61 -19.84 -5.33
C GLN A 77 0.42 -18.73 -5.06
N THR A 78 0.64 -18.41 -3.79
CA THR A 78 1.59 -17.38 -3.36
C THR A 78 2.79 -17.94 -2.61
N VAL A 79 2.63 -19.10 -1.96
CA VAL A 79 3.68 -19.77 -1.18
C VAL A 79 3.73 -21.27 -1.46
N VAL A 80 4.89 -21.88 -1.22
CA VAL A 80 5.10 -23.33 -1.35
C VAL A 80 4.39 -24.05 -0.21
N ASP A 81 4.77 -23.74 1.02
CA ASP A 81 4.27 -24.38 2.24
C ASP A 81 3.43 -23.40 3.07
N LEU A 82 2.46 -23.94 3.82
CA LEU A 82 1.70 -23.17 4.80
C LEU A 82 2.55 -22.94 6.06
N PRO A 83 2.40 -21.77 6.73
CA PRO A 83 3.05 -21.53 8.03
C PRO A 83 2.73 -22.63 9.04
N ALA A 84 3.75 -23.21 9.65
CA ALA A 84 3.62 -24.17 10.73
C ALA A 84 3.55 -23.47 12.10
N VAL A 85 3.02 -24.17 13.10
CA VAL A 85 3.03 -23.68 14.48
C VAL A 85 4.47 -23.66 14.98
N GLY A 86 4.95 -22.49 15.39
CA GLY A 86 6.31 -22.29 15.89
C GLY A 86 7.30 -21.81 14.82
N ASP A 87 6.85 -21.50 13.60
CA ASP A 87 7.70 -20.84 12.61
C ASP A 87 8.08 -19.43 13.08
N GLU A 88 9.38 -19.14 13.05
CA GLU A 88 9.92 -17.84 13.45
C GLU A 88 9.49 -16.76 12.47
N VAL A 89 9.04 -15.61 13.00
CA VAL A 89 8.72 -14.42 12.22
C VAL A 89 9.84 -13.41 12.36
N THR A 90 10.44 -13.04 11.23
CA THR A 90 11.52 -12.05 11.18
C THR A 90 11.02 -10.76 10.52
N ILE A 91 11.32 -9.62 11.15
CA ILE A 91 11.07 -8.29 10.57
C ILE A 91 12.25 -7.95 9.66
N VAL A 92 11.97 -7.72 8.38
CA VAL A 92 12.99 -7.50 7.34
C VAL A 92 13.59 -6.09 7.40
N THR A 93 12.80 -5.11 7.87
CA THR A 93 13.17 -3.68 7.88
C THR A 93 14.13 -3.29 9.02
N GLY A 94 14.57 -4.24 9.85
CA GLY A 94 15.56 -4.03 10.90
C GLY A 94 14.97 -4.02 12.31
N ALA A 95 15.70 -3.41 13.24
CA ALA A 95 15.32 -3.37 14.66
C ALA A 95 14.18 -2.39 14.95
N SER A 96 13.46 -2.63 16.04
CA SER A 96 12.38 -1.75 16.50
C SER A 96 12.83 -0.28 16.61
N GLY A 97 12.05 0.63 16.03
CA GLY A 97 12.31 2.06 16.04
C GLY A 97 13.38 2.55 15.05
N ALA A 98 13.99 1.65 14.27
CA ALA A 98 14.93 2.03 13.22
C ALA A 98 14.19 2.77 12.08
N LYS A 99 14.85 3.81 11.53
CA LYS A 99 14.33 4.59 10.41
C LYS A 99 15.28 4.45 9.23
N HIS A 100 14.76 4.02 8.10
CA HIS A 100 15.52 3.80 6.88
C HIS A 100 14.93 4.59 5.73
N ALA A 101 15.79 5.12 4.85
CA ALA A 101 15.34 5.69 3.59
C ALA A 101 14.73 4.56 2.72
N GLN A 102 13.52 4.79 2.22
CA GLN A 102 12.80 3.81 1.41
C GLN A 102 12.93 4.20 -0.06
N ASN A 103 13.69 3.42 -0.83
CA ASN A 103 13.79 3.59 -2.27
C ASN A 103 12.67 2.81 -2.95
N LEU A 104 12.05 3.40 -3.97
CA LEU A 104 11.00 2.74 -4.76
C LEU A 104 11.53 2.42 -6.15
N ILE A 105 11.41 1.16 -6.54
CA ILE A 105 11.70 0.69 -7.89
C ILE A 105 10.43 0.10 -8.44
N PHE A 106 9.91 0.65 -9.53
CA PHE A 106 8.65 0.22 -10.11
C PHE A 106 8.67 0.32 -11.62
N ARG A 107 7.85 -0.51 -12.26
CA ARG A 107 7.57 -0.38 -13.68
C ARG A 107 6.51 0.72 -13.92
N PRO A 108 6.48 1.36 -15.09
CA PRO A 108 5.50 2.41 -15.40
C PRO A 108 4.04 1.98 -15.21
N GLU A 109 3.75 0.68 -15.33
CA GLU A 109 2.39 0.14 -15.21
C GLU A 109 1.95 -0.17 -13.77
N ALA A 110 2.83 -0.03 -12.77
CA ALA A 110 2.52 -0.44 -11.38
C ALA A 110 1.51 0.49 -10.68
N PHE A 111 1.57 1.79 -10.98
CA PHE A 111 0.75 2.82 -10.36
C PHE A 111 -0.10 3.52 -11.42
N ALA A 112 -1.36 3.76 -11.11
CA ALA A 112 -2.22 4.61 -11.92
C ALA A 112 -2.60 5.86 -11.12
N LEU A 113 -2.37 7.02 -11.72
CA LEU A 113 -2.88 8.30 -11.25
C LEU A 113 -3.99 8.73 -12.21
N THR A 114 -5.17 8.97 -11.66
CA THR A 114 -6.32 9.47 -12.40
C THR A 114 -6.68 10.84 -11.88
N MET A 115 -6.85 11.80 -12.78
CA MET A 115 -7.33 13.13 -12.44
C MET A 115 -8.62 13.40 -13.18
N VAL A 116 -9.57 14.04 -12.50
CA VAL A 116 -10.87 14.39 -13.07
C VAL A 116 -11.01 15.91 -13.03
N PRO A 117 -11.28 16.57 -14.17
CA PRO A 117 -11.56 17.99 -14.18
C PRO A 117 -12.85 18.29 -13.41
N PHE A 118 -12.84 19.33 -12.57
CA PHE A 118 -14.06 19.77 -11.89
C PHE A 118 -15.07 20.33 -12.88
N GLU A 119 -16.34 20.03 -12.67
CA GLU A 119 -17.41 20.69 -13.41
C GLU A 119 -17.45 22.18 -13.06
N ARG A 120 -17.60 23.02 -14.08
CA ARG A 120 -17.68 24.48 -13.90
C ARG A 120 -18.93 24.81 -13.05
N PRO A 121 -18.77 25.45 -11.88
CA PRO A 121 -19.90 25.80 -11.03
C PRO A 121 -20.76 26.88 -11.71
N ARG A 122 -22.08 26.86 -11.47
CA ARG A 122 -23.02 27.82 -12.10
C ARG A 122 -22.70 29.29 -11.79
N SER A 123 -22.05 29.54 -10.66
CA SER A 123 -21.62 30.88 -10.20
C SER A 123 -20.34 31.38 -10.88
N ALA A 124 -19.66 30.52 -11.66
CA ALA A 124 -18.42 30.84 -12.37
C ALA A 124 -18.63 31.91 -13.44
N GLY A 125 -17.96 33.06 -13.29
CA GLY A 125 -18.10 34.22 -14.15
C GLY A 125 -19.28 35.15 -13.78
N GLN A 126 -19.93 34.91 -12.63
CA GLN A 126 -20.91 35.82 -12.05
C GLN A 126 -20.36 36.42 -10.74
N SER A 127 -20.45 35.66 -9.64
CA SER A 127 -19.99 36.08 -8.31
C SER A 127 -18.61 35.53 -7.94
N VAL A 128 -18.09 34.60 -8.73
CA VAL A 128 -16.81 33.90 -8.50
C VAL A 128 -16.04 33.85 -9.82
N SER A 129 -14.78 34.30 -9.82
CA SER A 129 -13.85 34.06 -10.93
C SER A 129 -13.47 32.59 -10.95
N TRP A 130 -13.44 31.98 -12.13
CA TRP A 130 -13.11 30.57 -12.27
C TRP A 130 -12.23 30.39 -13.49
N ALA A 131 -11.12 29.69 -13.30
CA ALA A 131 -10.22 29.27 -14.35
C ALA A 131 -9.81 27.81 -14.11
N GLN A 132 -9.64 27.06 -15.19
CA GLN A 132 -9.14 25.71 -15.15
C GLN A 132 -8.01 25.59 -16.15
N ALA A 133 -6.91 24.97 -15.70
CA ALA A 133 -5.79 24.61 -16.54
C ALA A 133 -5.68 23.08 -16.55
N THR A 134 -5.76 22.51 -17.75
CA THR A 134 -5.56 21.08 -18.00
C THR A 134 -4.32 20.91 -18.86
N ASP A 135 -3.36 20.14 -18.37
CA ASP A 135 -2.21 19.71 -19.15
C ASP A 135 -2.49 18.30 -19.68
N GLU A 136 -2.76 18.18 -20.97
CA GLU A 136 -3.05 16.89 -21.62
C GLU A 136 -1.82 15.97 -21.68
N GLN A 137 -0.59 16.52 -21.65
CA GLN A 137 0.63 15.71 -21.67
C GLN A 137 0.94 15.12 -20.30
N LEU A 138 0.71 15.90 -19.24
CA LEU A 138 0.92 15.45 -17.86
C LEU A 138 -0.31 14.76 -17.26
N GLY A 139 -1.47 14.86 -17.91
CA GLY A 139 -2.74 14.36 -17.38
C GLY A 139 -3.19 15.08 -16.11
N LEU A 140 -2.70 16.30 -15.89
CA LEU A 140 -2.95 17.09 -14.68
C LEU A 140 -4.05 18.11 -14.94
N SER A 141 -4.97 18.26 -13.99
CA SER A 141 -6.00 19.30 -14.01
C SER A 141 -6.00 20.06 -12.70
N ILE A 142 -5.85 21.38 -12.79
CA ILE A 142 -5.92 22.29 -11.64
C ILE A 142 -7.01 23.32 -11.91
N THR A 143 -7.86 23.53 -10.90
CA THR A 143 -8.91 24.56 -10.95
C THR A 143 -8.56 25.66 -9.96
N ILE A 144 -8.70 26.91 -10.39
CA ILE A 144 -8.54 28.10 -9.55
C ILE A 144 -9.89 28.82 -9.49
N ALA A 145 -10.29 29.20 -8.28
CA ALA A 145 -11.50 29.97 -8.04
C ALA A 145 -11.21 31.16 -7.10
N ASP A 146 -11.69 32.34 -7.47
CA ASP A 146 -11.61 33.55 -6.63
C ASP A 146 -13.01 34.04 -6.27
N GLY A 147 -13.26 34.21 -4.97
CA GLY A 147 -14.51 34.73 -4.43
C GLY A 147 -14.29 35.92 -3.51
N PHE A 148 -15.23 36.87 -3.55
CA PHE A 148 -15.28 37.99 -2.61
C PHE A 148 -16.27 37.68 -1.48
N ASP A 149 -15.79 37.73 -0.24
CA ASP A 149 -16.60 37.64 0.97
C ASP A 149 -17.13 39.03 1.35
N ILE A 150 -18.44 39.22 1.22
CA ILE A 150 -19.12 40.48 1.49
C ILE A 150 -19.18 40.83 2.99
N ASP A 151 -19.21 39.82 3.87
CA ASP A 151 -19.37 40.03 5.31
C ASP A 151 -18.07 40.48 5.94
N ASN A 152 -16.94 39.89 5.51
CA ASN A 152 -15.61 40.21 6.05
C ASN A 152 -14.77 41.14 5.17
N TYR A 153 -15.29 41.51 3.99
CA TYR A 153 -14.63 42.40 3.01
C TYR A 153 -13.25 41.89 2.58
N ARG A 154 -13.17 40.63 2.14
CA ARG A 154 -11.93 39.96 1.76
C ARG A 154 -12.08 39.16 0.48
N GLU A 155 -11.00 39.07 -0.28
CA GLU A 155 -10.88 38.17 -1.43
C GLU A 155 -10.24 36.86 -0.99
N THR A 156 -10.83 35.74 -1.41
CA THR A 156 -10.30 34.40 -1.16
C THR A 156 -10.07 33.68 -2.48
N THR A 157 -8.84 33.26 -2.71
CA THR A 157 -8.43 32.43 -3.85
C THR A 157 -8.21 31.00 -3.37
N ARG A 158 -8.74 30.03 -4.12
CA ARG A 158 -8.55 28.60 -3.87
C ARG A 158 -8.05 27.89 -5.12
N ALA A 159 -7.08 26.99 -4.94
CA ALA A 159 -6.65 26.05 -5.96
C ALA A 159 -7.07 24.64 -5.55
N ASP A 160 -7.84 23.97 -6.41
CA ASP A 160 -8.39 22.63 -6.17
C ASP A 160 -7.86 21.64 -7.21
N ILE A 161 -7.56 20.41 -6.76
CA ILE A 161 -7.19 19.26 -7.60
C ILE A 161 -8.03 18.07 -7.16
N LEU A 162 -8.71 17.43 -8.12
CA LEU A 162 -9.43 16.17 -7.90
C LEU A 162 -8.64 15.03 -8.53
N TYR A 163 -8.04 14.20 -7.67
CA TYR A 163 -7.25 13.06 -8.11
C TYR A 163 -7.55 11.82 -7.25
N GLY A 164 -7.33 10.66 -7.84
CA GLY A 164 -7.26 9.38 -7.18
C GLY A 164 -6.05 8.61 -7.71
N TRP A 165 -5.41 7.83 -6.84
CA TRP A 165 -4.30 6.97 -7.21
C TRP A 165 -4.54 5.57 -6.66
N ASP A 166 -4.08 4.56 -7.40
CA ASP A 166 -4.14 3.18 -6.96
C ASP A 166 -2.97 2.35 -7.52
N THR A 167 -2.64 1.27 -6.83
CA THR A 167 -1.62 0.29 -7.24
C THR A 167 -2.28 -0.80 -8.08
N ILE A 168 -2.30 -0.63 -9.40
CA ILE A 168 -2.99 -1.57 -10.31
C ILE A 168 -2.32 -2.95 -10.30
N GLN A 169 -0.98 -2.97 -10.26
CA GLN A 169 -0.17 -4.18 -10.24
C GLN A 169 0.91 -4.07 -9.17
N PRO A 170 0.57 -4.37 -7.90
CA PRO A 170 1.51 -4.23 -6.78
C PRO A 170 2.76 -5.12 -6.95
N GLU A 171 2.67 -6.23 -7.68
CA GLU A 171 3.79 -7.12 -7.97
C GLU A 171 4.91 -6.48 -8.83
N TYR A 172 4.63 -5.36 -9.50
CA TYR A 172 5.60 -4.65 -10.35
C TYR A 172 6.28 -3.47 -9.65
N ALA A 173 6.01 -3.29 -8.34
CA ALA A 173 6.69 -2.32 -7.50
C ALA A 173 7.40 -3.04 -6.35
N VAL A 174 8.62 -2.58 -6.05
CA VAL A 174 9.40 -3.07 -4.92
C VAL A 174 9.93 -1.88 -4.14
N ARG A 175 9.83 -1.99 -2.82
CA ARG A 175 10.48 -1.08 -1.88
C ARG A 175 11.82 -1.68 -1.47
N VAL A 176 12.90 -0.93 -1.66
CA VAL A 176 14.26 -1.34 -1.33
C VAL A 176 14.76 -0.50 -0.17
N THR A 177 15.07 -1.18 0.94
CA THR A 177 15.73 -0.60 2.11
C THR A 177 17.24 -0.80 1.96
N GLY A 178 18.00 0.28 2.13
CA GLY A 178 19.47 0.29 2.11
C GLY A 178 20.10 0.57 3.47
#